data_AF-A0A847YD67-F1
#
_entry.id   AF-A0A847YD67-F1
#
_cell.length_a   1.000
_cell.length_b   1.000
_cell.length_c   1.000
_cell.angle_alpha   90.00
_cell.angle_beta   90.00
_cell.angle_gamma   90.00
#
_symmetry.space_group_name_H-M   'P 1'
#
loop_
_entity.id
_entity.type
_entity.pdbx_description
1 polymer ?
#
loop_
_entity_poly.entity_id
_entity_poly.type
_entity_poly.pdbx_seq_one_letter_code
_entity_poly.pdbx_strand_id
1 'polypeptide(L)'
;MYTDDTEPAVQGTGLPPRNLGASYTNTDFTITDDTDVLDIWHVFVYAKKKYRDAFDQARLVDSRERRRIVGEFTMTILDQMLERTYSDTICIAYSNFDTHGFTVDPYLELAHPEKRGFYVRIPYRCLIPKGLEGILVTGLGISAHRDAIPLIRMQPDIQNQGFAAGTAAAWLAQRDLDVRRLDVRELQRFLVEIGNLPETVLSEDEMPPLSEARIREAVENLKNDYRDAAVILAYPEIARPILREAYQRAELPEHRLIYAHALAVLGDNAGLETLIAAVKSYDSWDRGWNYVGMGQFGSALSRLDQLIVALGRTRDRRALPVIVEKLRLLTPESEFSHHRAVALALEMIGDPQAAQPLAELLTSPGMTGYVHRTVQDAMRFDQSSPGGVNQVKARRDSLVELSLARALFRCGDYGGIGEQIL
;
A
#
# COMPACT_ATOMS: atom_id res chain seq x y z
N MET A 1 -12.56 -4.82 -3.63
CA MET A 1 -11.27 -4.11 -3.72
C MET A 1 -11.22 -3.04 -2.62
N TYR A 2 -10.10 -2.84 -1.92
CA TYR A 2 -9.91 -1.59 -1.16
C TYR A 2 -9.18 -0.64 -2.10
N THR A 3 -9.92 0.30 -2.65
CA THR A 3 -9.38 1.48 -3.32
C THR A 3 -10.04 2.62 -2.58
N ASP A 4 -9.25 3.45 -1.90
CA ASP A 4 -9.77 4.76 -1.55
C ASP A 4 -9.79 5.64 -2.81
N ASP A 5 -10.11 6.91 -2.65
CA ASP A 5 -10.12 7.87 -3.75
C ASP A 5 -8.72 8.27 -4.23
N THR A 6 -7.65 7.74 -3.62
CA THR A 6 -6.26 8.14 -3.90
C THR A 6 -5.60 7.27 -4.96
N GLU A 7 -5.66 5.94 -4.85
CA GLU A 7 -5.05 5.01 -5.81
C GLU A 7 -5.79 3.66 -5.94
N PRO A 8 -5.81 3.03 -7.13
CA PRO A 8 -6.37 1.71 -7.37
C PRO A 8 -5.38 0.62 -6.94
N ALA A 9 -4.92 0.70 -5.68
CA ALA A 9 -3.86 -0.13 -5.16
C ALA A 9 -4.38 -1.42 -4.56
N VAL A 10 -3.99 -2.56 -5.15
CA VAL A 10 -4.48 -3.87 -4.76
C VAL A 10 -3.33 -4.88 -4.69
N GLN A 11 -3.35 -5.70 -3.65
CA GLN A 11 -2.47 -6.86 -3.58
C GLN A 11 -2.88 -7.94 -4.60
N GLY A 12 -1.87 -8.57 -5.20
CA GLY A 12 -2.03 -9.71 -6.08
C GLY A 12 -2.73 -10.86 -5.38
N THR A 13 -3.46 -11.63 -6.17
CA THR A 13 -4.29 -12.76 -5.75
C THR A 13 -4.17 -13.90 -6.76
N GLY A 14 -4.83 -15.01 -6.45
CA GLY A 14 -5.00 -16.13 -7.35
C GLY A 14 -6.09 -17.07 -6.87
N LEU A 15 -6.24 -18.16 -7.61
CA LEU A 15 -7.12 -19.27 -7.25
C LEU A 15 -6.33 -20.56 -7.46
N PRO A 16 -5.85 -21.22 -6.40
CA PRO A 16 -4.93 -22.33 -6.55
C PRO A 16 -5.64 -23.62 -6.99
N PRO A 17 -4.90 -24.55 -7.63
CA PRO A 17 -5.39 -25.90 -7.82
C PRO A 17 -5.51 -26.62 -6.47
N ARG A 18 -6.42 -27.57 -6.40
CA ARG A 18 -6.59 -28.44 -5.24
C ARG A 18 -5.76 -29.71 -5.44
N ASN A 19 -4.66 -29.79 -4.69
CA ASN A 19 -3.82 -30.98 -4.63
C ASN A 19 -4.18 -31.79 -3.38
N LEU A 20 -4.60 -33.05 -3.56
CA LEU A 20 -4.94 -33.92 -2.44
C LEU A 20 -3.71 -34.13 -1.54
N GLY A 21 -3.87 -33.94 -0.23
CA GLY A 21 -2.79 -34.07 0.75
C GLY A 21 -1.92 -32.82 0.93
N ALA A 22 -2.08 -31.78 0.11
CA ALA A 22 -1.38 -30.51 0.33
C ALA A 22 -1.98 -29.75 1.52
N SER A 23 -1.11 -29.27 2.42
CA SER A 23 -1.50 -28.36 3.51
C SER A 23 -1.59 -26.90 3.06
N TYR A 24 -0.90 -26.55 1.98
CA TYR A 24 -0.79 -25.18 1.48
C TYR A 24 -0.47 -25.15 -0.02
N THR A 25 -1.20 -24.32 -0.76
CA THR A 25 -0.91 -23.99 -2.17
C THR A 25 -1.10 -22.50 -2.36
N ASN A 26 -0.07 -21.79 -2.78
CA ASN A 26 -0.10 -20.33 -2.91
C ASN A 26 -0.02 -19.92 -4.37
N THR A 27 -0.84 -18.96 -4.77
CA THR A 27 -0.84 -18.42 -6.14
C THR A 27 -0.93 -16.89 -6.13
N ASP A 28 -0.34 -16.26 -7.15
CA ASP A 28 -0.26 -14.81 -7.29
C ASP A 28 -0.08 -14.44 -8.77
N PHE A 29 -1.16 -14.54 -9.55
CA PHE A 29 -1.15 -14.33 -11.00
C PHE A 29 -2.10 -13.23 -11.47
N THR A 30 -2.92 -12.65 -10.59
CA THR A 30 -3.96 -11.70 -10.99
C THR A 30 -4.31 -10.70 -9.88
N ILE A 31 -5.26 -9.82 -10.15
CA ILE A 31 -5.98 -8.98 -9.18
C ILE A 31 -7.47 -9.31 -9.35
N THR A 32 -8.25 -9.20 -8.28
CA THR A 32 -9.69 -9.48 -8.32
C THR A 32 -10.43 -8.51 -7.40
N ASP A 33 -11.56 -8.00 -7.86
CA ASP A 33 -12.55 -7.39 -6.97
C ASP A 33 -13.45 -8.48 -6.35
N ASP A 34 -13.17 -8.82 -5.09
CA ASP A 34 -13.99 -9.74 -4.28
C ASP A 34 -15.46 -9.32 -4.11
N THR A 35 -15.84 -8.13 -4.60
CA THR A 35 -17.19 -7.58 -4.47
C THR A 35 -17.95 -7.60 -5.80
N ASP A 36 -17.27 -7.94 -6.90
CA ASP A 36 -17.84 -8.16 -8.22
C ASP A 36 -17.94 -9.67 -8.50
N VAL A 37 -19.17 -10.17 -8.57
CA VAL A 37 -19.45 -11.58 -8.86
C VAL A 37 -18.96 -12.00 -10.26
N LEU A 38 -18.95 -11.08 -11.24
CA LEU A 38 -18.48 -11.38 -12.59
C LEU A 38 -16.95 -11.51 -12.62
N ASP A 39 -16.24 -10.64 -11.91
CA ASP A 39 -14.78 -10.72 -11.83
C ASP A 39 -14.33 -12.00 -11.10
N ILE A 40 -14.96 -12.31 -9.96
CA ILE A 40 -14.75 -13.61 -9.28
C ILE A 40 -15.04 -14.76 -10.26
N TRP A 41 -16.18 -14.74 -10.94
CA TRP A 41 -16.54 -15.81 -11.88
C TRP A 41 -15.52 -15.96 -13.01
N HIS A 42 -15.03 -14.87 -13.58
CA HIS A 42 -13.96 -14.89 -14.58
C HIS A 42 -12.72 -15.62 -14.06
N VAL A 43 -12.26 -15.29 -12.84
CA VAL A 43 -11.12 -15.94 -12.18
C VAL A 43 -11.33 -17.44 -12.07
N PHE A 44 -12.52 -17.89 -11.66
CA PHE A 44 -12.84 -19.31 -11.57
C PHE A 44 -12.73 -20.02 -12.93
N VAL A 45 -13.12 -19.36 -14.03
CA VAL A 45 -13.08 -19.96 -15.37
C VAL A 45 -11.67 -20.04 -15.93
N TYR A 46 -10.90 -18.95 -15.95
CA TYR A 46 -9.58 -18.99 -16.55
C TYR A 46 -8.55 -19.71 -15.66
N ALA A 47 -8.73 -19.74 -14.32
CA ALA A 47 -7.92 -20.57 -13.44
C ALA A 47 -8.06 -22.07 -13.74
N LYS A 48 -9.28 -22.59 -14.03
CA LYS A 48 -9.46 -23.99 -14.46
C LYS A 48 -8.65 -24.32 -15.71
N LYS A 49 -8.54 -23.39 -16.65
CA LYS A 49 -7.71 -23.58 -17.85
C LYS A 49 -6.22 -23.56 -17.52
N LYS A 50 -5.81 -22.68 -16.60
CA LYS A 50 -4.44 -22.59 -16.10
C LYS A 50 -4.00 -23.90 -15.42
N TYR A 51 -4.91 -24.56 -14.71
CA TYR A 51 -4.67 -25.83 -14.00
C TYR A 51 -5.45 -27.00 -14.60
N ARG A 52 -5.36 -27.19 -15.92
CA ARG A 52 -6.15 -28.20 -16.66
C ARG A 52 -6.01 -29.64 -16.12
N ASP A 53 -4.85 -29.95 -15.54
CA ASP A 53 -4.51 -31.28 -15.04
C ASP A 53 -4.86 -31.45 -13.55
N ALA A 54 -5.30 -30.39 -12.87
CA ALA A 54 -5.74 -30.46 -11.49
C ALA A 54 -7.16 -31.04 -11.40
N PHE A 55 -7.37 -31.96 -10.46
CA PHE A 55 -8.69 -32.55 -10.21
C PHE A 55 -9.74 -31.48 -9.87
N ASP A 56 -9.38 -30.53 -9.01
CA ASP A 56 -10.24 -29.40 -8.65
C ASP A 56 -9.41 -28.14 -8.35
N GLN A 57 -10.07 -27.04 -7.97
CA GLN A 57 -9.44 -25.79 -7.51
C GLN A 57 -9.99 -25.35 -6.15
N ALA A 58 -9.40 -24.34 -5.53
CA ALA A 58 -9.91 -23.78 -4.30
C ALA A 58 -11.33 -23.22 -4.45
N ARG A 59 -12.06 -23.15 -3.33
CA ARG A 59 -13.45 -22.67 -3.28
C ARG A 59 -13.57 -21.16 -3.11
N LEU A 60 -12.49 -20.50 -2.71
CA LEU A 60 -12.43 -19.07 -2.47
C LEU A 60 -11.20 -18.53 -3.19
N VAL A 61 -11.30 -17.32 -3.72
CA VAL A 61 -10.15 -16.57 -4.21
C VAL A 61 -9.23 -16.28 -3.03
N ASP A 62 -7.93 -16.47 -3.22
CA ASP A 62 -6.90 -16.28 -2.18
C ASP A 62 -6.52 -14.79 -2.08
N SER A 63 -7.54 -13.95 -1.90
CA SER A 63 -7.39 -12.50 -1.81
C SER A 63 -6.65 -12.12 -0.54
N ARG A 64 -5.54 -11.38 -0.72
CA ARG A 64 -4.69 -10.85 0.35
C ARG A 64 -5.14 -9.47 0.84
N GLU A 65 -6.06 -8.85 0.11
CA GLU A 65 -6.61 -7.54 0.39
C GLU A 65 -8.13 -7.58 0.24
N ARG A 66 -8.84 -7.13 1.28
CA ARG A 66 -10.31 -7.10 1.35
C ARG A 66 -10.78 -5.77 1.92
N ARG A 67 -12.09 -5.54 1.90
CA ARG A 67 -12.70 -4.42 2.63
C ARG A 67 -12.38 -4.56 4.13
N ARG A 68 -11.95 -3.47 4.73
CA ARG A 68 -11.59 -3.36 6.15
C ARG A 68 -12.56 -2.44 6.85
N ILE A 69 -12.78 -2.68 8.13
CA ILE A 69 -13.54 -1.74 8.97
C ILE A 69 -12.73 -0.48 9.27
N VAL A 70 -13.42 0.62 9.47
CA VAL A 70 -12.89 1.74 10.26
C VAL A 70 -13.20 1.43 11.73
N GLY A 71 -12.18 0.97 12.44
CA GLY A 71 -12.27 0.59 13.85
C GLY A 71 -11.94 1.74 14.79
N GLU A 72 -12.04 1.50 16.08
CA GLU A 72 -11.71 2.49 17.12
C GLU A 72 -10.25 2.96 17.02
N PHE A 73 -9.37 2.07 16.57
CA PHE A 73 -8.02 2.39 16.13
C PHE A 73 -7.76 1.80 14.74
N THR A 74 -7.16 2.59 13.85
CA THR A 74 -6.71 2.13 12.55
C THR A 74 -5.20 2.11 12.56
N MET A 75 -4.62 0.91 12.60
CA MET A 75 -3.17 0.74 12.61
C MET A 75 -2.56 1.20 11.29
N THR A 76 -1.48 1.97 11.35
CA THR A 76 -0.74 2.47 10.19
C THR A 76 0.62 1.80 10.07
N ILE A 77 1.30 1.98 8.93
CA ILE A 77 2.68 1.50 8.78
C ILE A 77 3.62 2.22 9.73
N LEU A 78 3.36 3.50 10.05
CA LEU A 78 4.16 4.28 11.00
C LEU A 78 4.12 3.69 12.41
N ASP A 79 2.97 3.19 12.84
CA ASP A 79 2.84 2.50 14.13
C ASP A 79 3.76 1.26 14.20
N GLN A 80 3.90 0.56 13.07
CA GLN A 80 4.72 -0.64 12.95
C GLN A 80 6.22 -0.29 12.84
N MET A 81 6.56 0.74 12.07
CA MET A 81 7.95 1.21 11.93
C MET A 81 8.50 1.81 13.22
N LEU A 82 7.65 2.42 14.03
CA LEU A 82 7.99 2.93 15.36
C LEU A 82 7.86 1.86 16.47
N GLU A 83 7.48 0.63 16.12
CA GLU A 83 7.36 -0.50 17.04
C GLU A 83 6.50 -0.15 18.27
N ARG A 84 5.37 0.54 18.04
CA ARG A 84 4.50 1.04 19.12
C ARG A 84 3.98 -0.08 20.02
N THR A 85 3.86 0.24 21.30
CA THR A 85 3.22 -0.59 22.33
C THR A 85 1.84 -0.07 22.66
N TYR A 86 0.96 -0.98 23.06
CA TYR A 86 -0.43 -0.68 23.40
C TYR A 86 -0.84 -1.39 24.68
N SER A 87 -1.60 -0.70 25.54
CA SER A 87 -2.12 -1.25 26.79
C SER A 87 -3.10 -2.41 26.58
N ASP A 88 -3.67 -2.54 25.39
CA ASP A 88 -4.71 -3.51 25.03
C ASP A 88 -4.27 -4.46 23.90
N THR A 89 -2.96 -4.74 23.79
CA THR A 89 -2.43 -5.75 22.84
C THR A 89 -3.06 -7.12 23.08
N ILE A 90 -3.61 -7.74 22.03
CA ILE A 90 -4.21 -9.10 22.09
C ILE A 90 -3.51 -10.11 21.18
N CYS A 91 -2.64 -9.66 20.28
CA CYS A 91 -1.88 -10.51 19.38
C CYS A 91 -0.55 -9.81 19.07
N ILE A 92 0.54 -10.59 18.99
CA ILE A 92 1.81 -10.11 18.48
C ILE A 92 2.11 -10.89 17.20
N ALA A 93 2.09 -10.20 16.07
CA ALA A 93 2.43 -10.76 14.77
C ALA A 93 3.95 -10.71 14.55
N TYR A 94 4.48 -11.62 13.73
CA TYR A 94 5.85 -11.54 13.23
C TYR A 94 5.91 -11.79 11.73
N SER A 95 6.37 -10.79 10.98
CA SER A 95 6.49 -10.91 9.52
C SER A 95 7.56 -9.96 8.97
N ASN A 96 7.92 -10.19 7.71
CA ASN A 96 8.62 -9.20 6.89
C ASN A 96 7.63 -8.46 5.97
N PHE A 97 8.10 -7.41 5.31
CA PHE A 97 7.24 -6.55 4.50
C PHE A 97 7.02 -7.08 3.06
N ASP A 98 6.32 -8.22 2.92
CA ASP A 98 5.94 -8.81 1.62
C ASP A 98 4.53 -8.36 1.20
N THR A 99 4.48 -7.34 0.36
CA THR A 99 3.25 -6.60 0.04
C THR A 99 2.38 -7.30 -1.00
N HIS A 100 2.98 -8.12 -1.89
CA HIS A 100 2.30 -8.64 -3.09
C HIS A 100 1.61 -7.56 -3.95
N GLY A 101 1.98 -6.28 -3.82
CA GLY A 101 1.53 -5.19 -4.69
C GLY A 101 2.39 -3.95 -4.47
N PHE A 102 2.11 -2.88 -5.22
CA PHE A 102 2.73 -1.59 -4.90
C PHE A 102 2.11 -0.97 -3.63
N THR A 103 2.86 -0.04 -3.05
CA THR A 103 2.55 0.65 -1.79
C THR A 103 2.12 2.09 -2.03
N VAL A 104 1.32 2.66 -1.14
CA VAL A 104 0.71 3.99 -1.30
C VAL A 104 0.95 4.93 -0.10
N ASP A 105 1.35 4.39 1.05
CA ASP A 105 1.64 5.20 2.22
C ASP A 105 2.82 6.16 1.93
N PRO A 106 2.68 7.47 2.23
CA PRO A 106 3.74 8.45 1.99
C PRO A 106 5.10 8.09 2.62
N TYR A 107 5.12 7.31 3.70
CA TYR A 107 6.37 6.78 4.27
C TYR A 107 7.20 6.00 3.25
N LEU A 108 6.53 5.22 2.41
CA LEU A 108 7.15 4.32 1.44
C LEU A 108 7.68 5.05 0.19
N GLU A 109 7.43 6.36 0.08
CA GLU A 109 8.09 7.26 -0.88
C GLU A 109 9.49 7.70 -0.40
N LEU A 110 9.73 7.69 0.92
CA LEU A 110 11.00 8.10 1.53
C LEU A 110 11.88 6.90 1.92
N ALA A 111 11.29 5.90 2.57
CA ALA A 111 12.02 4.77 3.14
C ALA A 111 11.24 3.47 2.99
N HIS A 112 11.96 2.36 2.84
CA HIS A 112 11.33 1.05 2.69
C HIS A 112 11.91 0.05 3.73
N PRO A 113 11.07 -0.74 4.42
CA PRO A 113 11.53 -1.67 5.46
C PRO A 113 12.24 -2.93 4.92
N GLU A 114 12.28 -3.12 3.60
CA GLU A 114 12.92 -4.25 2.93
C GLU A 114 12.47 -5.60 3.52
N LYS A 115 13.40 -6.56 3.65
CA LYS A 115 13.15 -7.90 4.22
C LYS A 115 13.29 -7.94 5.75
N ARG A 116 13.35 -6.79 6.43
CA ARG A 116 13.47 -6.75 7.90
C ARG A 116 12.24 -7.43 8.52
N GLY A 117 12.47 -8.26 9.54
CA GLY A 117 11.42 -8.84 10.35
C GLY A 117 10.96 -7.87 11.43
N PHE A 118 9.65 -7.83 11.69
CA PHE A 118 9.03 -6.95 12.67
C PHE A 118 8.14 -7.74 13.60
N TYR A 119 8.21 -7.44 14.90
CA TYR A 119 7.18 -7.82 15.84
C TYR A 119 6.15 -6.69 15.92
N VAL A 120 4.90 -6.97 15.60
CA VAL A 120 3.82 -5.98 15.59
C VAL A 120 2.78 -6.34 16.64
N ARG A 121 2.57 -5.41 17.59
CA ARG A 121 1.53 -5.52 18.60
C ARG A 121 0.20 -5.06 18.00
N ILE A 122 -0.80 -5.93 18.05
CA ILE A 122 -2.15 -5.67 17.53
C ILE A 122 -3.08 -5.41 18.72
N PRO A 123 -3.58 -4.16 18.87
CA PRO A 123 -4.45 -3.81 19.98
C PRO A 123 -5.90 -4.27 19.73
N TYR A 124 -6.62 -4.59 20.81
CA TYR A 124 -8.02 -5.05 20.77
C TYR A 124 -8.94 -4.08 20.03
N ARG A 125 -8.74 -2.77 20.22
CA ARG A 125 -9.49 -1.70 19.56
C ARG A 125 -9.38 -1.67 18.03
N CYS A 126 -8.44 -2.39 17.41
CA CYS A 126 -8.43 -2.61 15.95
C CYS A 126 -9.60 -3.47 15.45
N LEU A 127 -10.17 -4.33 16.32
CA LEU A 127 -11.22 -5.28 15.98
C LEU A 127 -12.62 -4.70 16.13
N ILE A 128 -12.76 -3.55 16.82
CA ILE A 128 -14.04 -2.94 17.18
C ILE A 128 -14.43 -1.91 16.09
N PRO A 129 -15.50 -2.10 15.31
CA PRO A 129 -15.95 -1.09 14.35
C PRO A 129 -16.45 0.18 15.05
N LYS A 130 -16.10 1.36 14.52
CA LYS A 130 -16.64 2.63 15.03
C LYS A 130 -18.16 2.68 14.81
N GLY A 131 -18.88 3.07 15.86
CA GLY A 131 -20.32 3.29 15.80
C GLY A 131 -21.18 2.02 15.73
N LEU A 132 -20.58 0.82 15.77
CA LEU A 132 -21.30 -0.45 15.91
C LEU A 132 -20.94 -1.11 17.24
N GLU A 133 -21.91 -1.77 17.85
CA GLU A 133 -21.79 -2.49 19.12
C GLU A 133 -22.04 -3.99 18.89
N GLY A 134 -21.48 -4.85 19.74
CA GLY A 134 -21.70 -6.31 19.66
C GLY A 134 -21.01 -7.03 18.48
N ILE A 135 -20.10 -6.37 17.76
CA ILE A 135 -19.38 -6.94 16.61
C ILE A 135 -17.87 -6.82 16.83
N LEU A 136 -17.15 -7.91 16.58
CA LEU A 136 -15.70 -7.95 16.42
C LEU A 136 -15.36 -8.42 15.01
N VAL A 137 -14.41 -7.74 14.36
CA VAL A 137 -13.93 -8.08 13.01
C VAL A 137 -12.47 -8.49 13.08
N THR A 138 -12.14 -9.64 12.50
CA THR A 138 -10.82 -10.28 12.53
C THR A 138 -10.29 -10.59 11.13
N GLY A 139 -9.04 -11.05 11.04
CA GLY A 139 -8.37 -11.38 9.79
C GLY A 139 -8.13 -10.16 8.91
N LEU A 140 -8.24 -10.34 7.60
CA LEU A 140 -8.00 -9.27 6.61
C LEU A 140 -9.00 -8.10 6.68
N GLY A 141 -10.10 -8.26 7.43
CA GLY A 141 -11.12 -7.23 7.63
C GLY A 141 -10.83 -6.27 8.78
N ILE A 142 -9.77 -6.52 9.58
CA ILE A 142 -9.37 -5.69 10.72
C ILE A 142 -9.10 -4.23 10.33
N SER A 143 -9.23 -3.30 11.28
CA SER A 143 -8.89 -1.90 11.04
C SER A 143 -7.39 -1.65 11.01
N ALA A 144 -6.85 -1.62 9.79
CA ALA A 144 -5.49 -1.20 9.49
C ALA A 144 -5.41 -0.56 8.10
N HIS A 145 -4.44 0.33 7.91
CA HIS A 145 -4.05 0.84 6.60
C HIS A 145 -3.59 -0.31 5.71
N ARG A 146 -3.81 -0.22 4.39
CA ARG A 146 -3.50 -1.31 3.46
C ARG A 146 -2.04 -1.75 3.51
N ASP A 147 -1.15 -0.79 3.66
CA ASP A 147 0.29 -1.06 3.73
C ASP A 147 0.73 -1.54 5.10
N ALA A 148 -0.12 -1.49 6.13
CA ALA A 148 0.16 -2.10 7.42
C ALA A 148 -0.21 -3.60 7.46
N ILE A 149 -1.15 -4.03 6.60
CA ILE A 149 -1.66 -5.41 6.56
C ILE A 149 -0.56 -6.46 6.34
N PRO A 150 0.43 -6.29 5.43
CA PRO A 150 1.49 -7.29 5.20
C PRO A 150 2.21 -7.78 6.46
N LEU A 151 2.33 -6.93 7.48
CA LEU A 151 3.01 -7.26 8.74
C LEU A 151 2.13 -7.96 9.78
N ILE A 152 0.82 -8.08 9.55
CA ILE A 152 -0.15 -8.62 10.53
C ILE A 152 -1.07 -9.70 9.95
N ARG A 153 -0.76 -10.23 8.75
CA ARG A 153 -1.64 -11.14 8.02
C ARG A 153 -1.09 -12.56 7.79
N MET A 154 -0.01 -12.97 8.44
CA MET A 154 0.47 -14.34 8.27
C MET A 154 -0.53 -15.31 8.90
N GLN A 155 -0.64 -16.53 8.36
CA GLN A 155 -1.64 -17.48 8.84
C GLN A 155 -1.56 -17.74 10.35
N PRO A 156 -0.36 -17.90 10.97
CA PRO A 156 -0.26 -18.03 12.42
C PRO A 156 -0.77 -16.79 13.16
N ASP A 157 -0.48 -15.59 12.66
CA ASP A 157 -0.93 -14.33 13.27
C ASP A 157 -2.46 -14.23 13.27
N ILE A 158 -3.09 -14.52 12.12
CA ILE A 158 -4.55 -14.48 11.96
C ILE A 158 -5.22 -15.55 12.83
N GLN A 159 -4.62 -16.73 12.97
CA GLN A 159 -5.12 -17.79 13.86
C GLN A 159 -5.11 -17.34 15.33
N ASN A 160 -4.00 -16.74 15.78
CA ASN A 160 -3.87 -16.24 17.15
C ASN A 160 -4.80 -15.05 17.42
N GLN A 161 -4.93 -14.12 16.46
CA GLN A 161 -5.88 -13.02 16.52
C GLN A 161 -7.34 -13.53 16.57
N GLY A 162 -7.68 -14.53 15.75
CA GLY A 162 -8.98 -15.18 15.73
C GLY A 162 -9.30 -15.89 17.05
N PHE A 163 -8.32 -16.57 17.64
CA PHE A 163 -8.46 -17.19 18.96
C PHE A 163 -8.75 -16.14 20.03
N ALA A 164 -7.95 -15.08 20.12
CA ALA A 164 -8.14 -14.00 21.10
C ALA A 164 -9.51 -13.31 20.93
N ALA A 165 -9.93 -13.03 19.70
CA ALA A 165 -11.24 -12.46 19.39
C ALA A 165 -12.40 -13.41 19.78
N GLY A 166 -12.25 -14.71 19.53
CA GLY A 166 -13.23 -15.73 19.91
C GLY A 166 -13.38 -15.87 21.42
N THR A 167 -12.27 -15.87 22.16
CA THR A 167 -12.28 -15.85 23.64
C THR A 167 -12.96 -14.60 24.16
N ALA A 168 -12.60 -13.42 23.63
CA ALA A 168 -13.24 -12.15 23.99
C ALA A 168 -14.75 -12.22 23.77
N ALA A 169 -15.20 -12.65 22.59
CA ALA A 169 -16.62 -12.77 22.25
C ALA A 169 -17.36 -13.74 23.18
N ALA A 170 -16.75 -14.87 23.54
CA ALA A 170 -17.34 -15.84 24.47
C ALA A 170 -17.52 -15.24 25.87
N TRP A 171 -16.52 -14.52 26.38
CA TRP A 171 -16.59 -13.86 27.69
C TRP A 171 -17.64 -12.75 27.71
N LEU A 172 -17.67 -11.92 26.66
CA LEU A 172 -18.67 -10.86 26.49
C LEU A 172 -20.09 -11.43 26.52
N ALA A 173 -20.35 -12.49 25.74
CA ALA A 173 -21.65 -13.14 25.69
C ALA A 173 -22.05 -13.79 27.03
N GLN A 174 -21.10 -14.44 27.73
CA GLN A 174 -21.37 -15.06 29.03
C GLN A 174 -21.67 -14.05 30.14
N ARG A 175 -21.10 -12.84 30.03
CA ARG A 175 -21.17 -11.79 31.06
C ARG A 175 -22.18 -10.69 30.72
N ASP A 176 -22.88 -10.80 29.59
CA ASP A 176 -23.78 -9.78 29.07
C ASP A 176 -23.10 -8.39 28.98
N LEU A 177 -21.92 -8.36 28.35
CA LEU A 177 -21.11 -7.16 28.17
C LEU A 177 -21.01 -6.76 26.69
N ASP A 178 -21.02 -5.45 26.47
CA ASP A 178 -20.66 -4.81 25.21
C ASP A 178 -19.18 -4.98 24.89
N VAL A 179 -18.78 -4.93 23.62
CA VAL A 179 -17.39 -5.19 23.20
C VAL A 179 -16.41 -4.19 23.82
N ARG A 180 -16.87 -2.95 24.05
CA ARG A 180 -16.08 -1.87 24.69
C ARG A 180 -15.89 -2.03 26.19
N ARG A 181 -16.65 -2.93 26.82
CA ARG A 181 -16.63 -3.15 28.28
C ARG A 181 -15.78 -4.34 28.70
N LEU A 182 -15.12 -5.00 27.74
CA LEU A 182 -14.21 -6.09 28.06
C LEU A 182 -13.03 -5.60 28.91
N ASP A 183 -12.73 -6.29 30.01
CA ASP A 183 -11.45 -6.15 30.68
C ASP A 183 -10.36 -6.82 29.83
N VAL A 184 -9.71 -6.03 28.98
CA VAL A 184 -8.64 -6.54 28.10
C VAL A 184 -7.43 -7.01 28.90
N ARG A 185 -7.20 -6.48 30.11
CA ARG A 185 -6.09 -6.93 30.97
C ARG A 185 -6.35 -8.33 31.52
N GLU A 186 -7.61 -8.66 31.82
CA GLU A 186 -8.02 -10.03 32.13
C GLU A 186 -7.81 -10.97 30.93
N LEU A 187 -8.19 -10.55 29.72
CA LEU A 187 -7.97 -11.33 28.50
C LEU A 187 -6.47 -11.58 28.28
N GLN A 188 -5.64 -10.55 28.43
CA GLN A 188 -4.19 -10.66 28.29
C GLN A 188 -3.59 -11.65 29.29
N ARG A 189 -4.00 -11.63 30.57
CA ARG A 189 -3.54 -12.62 31.57
C ARG A 189 -3.83 -14.05 31.12
N PHE A 190 -5.03 -14.29 30.62
CA PHE A 190 -5.41 -15.60 30.07
C PHE A 190 -4.57 -15.98 28.84
N LEU A 191 -4.37 -15.05 27.89
CA LEU A 191 -3.56 -15.29 26.70
C LEU A 191 -2.08 -15.55 27.04
N VAL A 192 -1.56 -14.94 28.10
CA VAL A 192 -0.21 -15.23 28.64
C VAL A 192 -0.17 -16.63 29.27
N GLU A 193 -1.16 -16.99 30.08
CA GLU A 193 -1.24 -18.30 30.75
C GLU A 193 -1.19 -19.46 29.76
N ILE A 194 -1.87 -19.34 28.61
CA ILE A 194 -1.88 -20.37 27.57
C ILE A 194 -0.69 -20.29 26.59
N GLY A 195 0.18 -19.28 26.72
CA GLY A 195 1.37 -19.10 25.90
C GLY A 195 1.17 -18.37 24.55
N ASN A 196 0.01 -17.73 24.33
CA ASN A 196 -0.25 -16.95 23.11
C ASN A 196 0.37 -15.54 23.14
N LEU A 197 0.63 -14.99 24.33
CA LEU A 197 1.29 -13.70 24.53
C LEU A 197 2.44 -13.84 25.53
N PRO A 198 3.51 -13.04 25.40
CA PRO A 198 4.56 -12.98 26.42
C PRO A 198 4.10 -12.20 27.65
N GLU A 199 4.62 -12.53 28.84
CA GLU A 199 4.27 -11.86 30.11
C GLU A 199 4.49 -10.33 30.08
N THR A 200 5.42 -9.86 29.24
CA THR A 200 5.72 -8.42 29.08
C THR A 200 4.50 -7.58 28.70
N VAL A 201 3.51 -8.14 28.00
CA VAL A 201 2.30 -7.37 27.61
C VAL A 201 1.51 -6.89 28.82
N LEU A 202 1.63 -7.54 29.98
CA LEU A 202 0.91 -7.19 31.21
C LEU A 202 1.41 -5.88 31.84
N SER A 203 2.64 -5.48 31.55
CA SER A 203 3.24 -4.21 31.98
C SER A 203 3.41 -3.20 30.85
N GLU A 204 2.99 -3.55 29.62
CA GLU A 204 2.99 -2.61 28.50
C GLU A 204 1.83 -1.61 28.63
N ASP A 205 2.19 -0.35 28.40
CA ASP A 205 1.29 0.79 28.28
C ASP A 205 1.36 1.38 26.86
N GLU A 206 0.45 2.31 26.57
CA GLU A 206 0.48 3.08 25.33
C GLU A 206 1.81 3.83 25.19
N MET A 207 2.49 3.66 24.05
CA MET A 207 3.74 4.39 23.78
C MET A 207 3.48 5.90 23.86
N PRO A 208 4.20 6.65 24.73
CA PRO A 208 3.98 8.08 24.85
C PRO A 208 4.44 8.82 23.59
N PRO A 209 3.90 10.02 23.32
CA PRO A 209 4.40 10.86 22.23
C PRO A 209 5.91 11.11 22.33
N LEU A 210 6.61 11.08 21.20
CA LEU A 210 8.03 11.38 21.15
C LEU A 210 8.30 12.85 21.52
N SER A 211 9.43 13.09 22.20
CA SER A 211 9.85 14.44 22.57
C SER A 211 10.29 15.23 21.33
N GLU A 212 10.17 16.56 21.38
CA GLU A 212 10.67 17.43 20.31
C GLU A 212 12.17 17.23 20.05
N ALA A 213 12.95 16.95 21.10
CA ALA A 213 14.38 16.65 20.98
C ALA A 213 14.64 15.41 20.10
N ARG A 214 13.85 14.33 20.27
CA ARG A 214 13.94 13.13 19.43
C ARG A 214 13.50 13.41 18.00
N ILE A 215 12.48 14.24 17.80
CA ILE A 215 12.03 14.64 16.44
C ILE A 215 13.12 15.47 15.73
N ARG A 216 13.77 16.39 16.44
CA ARG A 216 14.90 17.18 15.91
C ARG A 216 16.08 16.30 15.52
N GLU A 217 16.41 15.32 16.35
CA GLU A 217 17.43 14.32 16.04
C GLU A 217 17.04 13.50 14.80
N ALA A 218 15.77 13.09 14.68
CA ALA A 218 15.28 12.37 13.50
C ALA A 218 15.44 13.18 12.21
N VAL A 219 15.15 14.49 12.26
CA VAL A 219 15.39 15.40 11.11
C VAL A 219 16.88 15.46 10.76
N GLU A 220 17.76 15.56 11.74
CA GLU A 220 19.21 15.56 11.49
C GLU A 220 19.70 14.24 10.89
N ASN A 221 19.16 13.11 11.37
CA ASN A 221 19.51 11.78 10.89
C ASN A 221 19.03 11.51 9.45
N LEU A 222 17.99 12.19 8.99
CA LEU A 222 17.33 11.93 7.71
C LEU A 222 18.29 11.98 6.52
N LYS A 223 19.29 12.86 6.54
CA LYS A 223 20.31 12.97 5.47
C LYS A 223 21.11 11.68 5.25
N ASN A 224 21.10 10.78 6.23
CA ASN A 224 21.73 9.46 6.16
C ASN A 224 20.70 8.44 5.64
N ASP A 225 20.38 8.52 4.36
CA ASP A 225 19.49 7.56 3.67
C ASP A 225 18.09 7.43 4.29
N TYR A 226 17.44 8.57 4.51
CA TYR A 226 16.09 8.67 5.08
C TYR A 226 15.92 8.00 6.45
N ARG A 227 17.01 7.81 7.21
CA ARG A 227 16.95 7.29 8.57
C ARG A 227 15.99 8.12 9.43
N ASP A 228 15.15 7.43 10.19
CA ASP A 228 14.09 8.02 11.04
C ASP A 228 12.95 8.72 10.29
N ALA A 229 12.76 8.50 8.97
CA ALA A 229 11.62 9.06 8.22
C ALA A 229 10.25 8.75 8.86
N ALA A 230 10.09 7.59 9.52
CA ALA A 230 8.87 7.24 10.23
C ALA A 230 8.55 8.20 11.39
N VAL A 231 9.58 8.69 12.11
CA VAL A 231 9.42 9.69 13.17
C VAL A 231 8.94 11.01 12.58
N ILE A 232 9.53 11.43 11.47
CA ILE A 232 9.16 12.68 10.80
C ILE A 232 7.70 12.67 10.37
N LEU A 233 7.27 11.59 9.73
CA LEU A 233 5.90 11.46 9.22
C LEU A 233 4.86 11.19 10.32
N ALA A 234 5.27 10.65 11.46
CA ALA A 234 4.40 10.52 12.62
C ALA A 234 4.17 11.86 13.36
N TYR A 235 5.07 12.84 13.20
CA TYR A 235 5.01 14.15 13.85
C TYR A 235 5.19 15.30 12.84
N PRO A 236 4.36 15.38 11.79
CA PRO A 236 4.58 16.28 10.66
C PRO A 236 4.58 17.76 11.07
N GLU A 237 3.72 18.15 12.00
CA GLU A 237 3.58 19.54 12.44
C GLU A 237 4.81 20.06 13.18
N ILE A 238 5.50 19.19 13.94
CA ILE A 238 6.74 19.53 14.64
C ILE A 238 7.94 19.42 13.69
N ALA A 239 7.97 18.38 12.86
CA ALA A 239 9.11 18.09 12.00
C ALA A 239 9.25 19.08 10.82
N ARG A 240 8.13 19.55 10.24
CA ARG A 240 8.11 20.44 9.06
C ARG A 240 8.94 21.73 9.23
N PRO A 241 8.76 22.56 10.28
CA PRO A 241 9.59 23.76 10.45
C PRO A 241 11.07 23.43 10.65
N ILE A 242 11.39 22.35 11.38
CA ILE A 242 12.77 21.92 11.61
C ILE A 242 13.42 21.45 10.28
N LEU A 243 12.67 20.73 9.44
CA LEU A 243 13.10 20.32 8.10
C LEU A 243 13.38 21.51 7.19
N ARG A 244 12.57 22.57 7.25
CA ARG A 244 12.83 23.80 6.48
C ARG A 244 14.15 24.46 6.89
N GLU A 245 14.43 24.55 8.18
CA GLU A 245 15.71 25.06 8.67
C GLU A 245 16.88 24.19 8.22
N ALA A 246 16.74 22.87 8.33
CA ALA A 246 17.77 21.92 7.90
C ALA A 246 18.04 22.03 6.39
N TYR A 247 16.99 22.13 5.56
CA TYR A 247 17.09 22.35 4.11
C TYR A 247 17.86 23.63 3.77
N GLN A 248 17.57 24.74 4.46
CA GLN A 248 18.22 26.03 4.24
C GLN A 248 19.71 26.01 4.65
N ARG A 249 20.05 25.29 5.72
CA ARG A 249 21.42 25.17 6.23
C ARG A 249 22.23 24.09 5.53
N ALA A 250 21.62 23.18 4.79
CA ALA A 250 22.31 22.10 4.10
C ALA A 250 23.27 22.65 3.05
N GLU A 251 24.57 22.43 3.23
CA GLU A 251 25.62 22.86 2.31
C GLU A 251 25.78 21.89 1.12
N LEU A 252 25.63 20.59 1.39
CA LEU A 252 25.79 19.52 0.42
C LEU A 252 24.50 19.32 -0.41
N PRO A 253 24.58 19.30 -1.76
CA PRO A 253 23.41 19.12 -2.62
C PRO A 253 22.59 17.86 -2.34
N GLU A 254 23.25 16.75 -2.00
CA GLU A 254 22.60 15.47 -1.67
C GLU A 254 21.75 15.55 -0.40
N HIS A 255 22.25 16.23 0.64
CA HIS A 255 21.49 16.46 1.88
C HIS A 255 20.30 17.40 1.61
N ARG A 256 20.56 18.46 0.84
CA ARG A 256 19.51 19.41 0.44
C ARG A 256 18.40 18.72 -0.34
N LEU A 257 18.72 17.78 -1.23
CA LEU A 257 17.74 16.99 -1.97
C LEU A 257 16.91 16.08 -1.05
N ILE A 258 17.52 15.42 -0.07
CA ILE A 258 16.81 14.57 0.91
C ILE A 258 15.79 15.39 1.71
N TYR A 259 16.21 16.56 2.22
CA TYR A 259 15.30 17.44 2.95
C TYR A 259 14.18 17.99 2.05
N ALA A 260 14.50 18.39 0.82
CA ALA A 260 13.50 18.81 -0.16
C ALA A 260 12.47 17.72 -0.44
N HIS A 261 12.91 16.47 -0.57
CA HIS A 261 12.05 15.32 -0.80
C HIS A 261 11.10 15.08 0.38
N ALA A 262 11.61 15.05 1.62
CA ALA A 262 10.75 14.87 2.79
C ALA A 262 9.79 16.04 3.03
N LEU A 263 10.21 17.27 2.77
CA LEU A 263 9.32 18.44 2.77
C LEU A 263 8.18 18.25 1.77
N ALA A 264 8.49 17.83 0.55
CA ALA A 264 7.47 17.59 -0.46
C ALA A 264 6.48 16.50 -0.04
N VAL A 265 6.94 15.37 0.52
CA VAL A 265 6.06 14.31 1.05
C VAL A 265 5.12 14.83 2.17
N LEU A 266 5.58 15.81 2.96
CA LEU A 266 4.76 16.52 3.95
C LEU A 266 3.81 17.59 3.33
N GLY A 267 3.77 17.72 2.01
CA GLY A 267 2.98 18.71 1.27
C GLY A 267 3.59 20.12 1.28
N ASP A 268 4.90 20.23 1.49
CA ASP A 268 5.64 21.50 1.56
C ASP A 268 6.49 21.75 0.30
N ASN A 269 6.30 22.89 -0.36
CA ASN A 269 6.97 23.20 -1.62
C ASN A 269 8.29 23.98 -1.47
N ALA A 270 8.83 24.17 -0.26
CA ALA A 270 10.08 24.91 -0.05
C ALA A 270 11.29 24.32 -0.82
N GLY A 271 11.26 23.01 -1.07
CA GLY A 271 12.28 22.26 -1.81
C GLY A 271 12.08 22.21 -3.34
N LEU A 272 11.07 22.89 -3.89
CA LEU A 272 10.62 22.68 -5.27
C LEU A 272 11.71 22.81 -6.33
N GLU A 273 12.48 23.91 -6.30
CA GLU A 273 13.52 24.15 -7.31
C GLU A 273 14.62 23.08 -7.26
N THR A 274 14.95 22.58 -6.07
CA THR A 274 15.89 21.47 -5.87
C THR A 274 15.36 20.18 -6.51
N LEU A 275 14.07 19.89 -6.33
CA LEU A 275 13.43 18.72 -6.92
C LEU A 275 13.33 18.82 -8.45
N ILE A 276 12.96 20.00 -8.99
CA ILE A 276 12.90 20.23 -10.43
C ILE A 276 14.29 20.01 -11.05
N ALA A 277 15.34 20.60 -10.44
CA ALA A 277 16.71 20.41 -10.90
C ALA A 277 17.14 18.94 -10.89
N ALA A 278 16.77 18.19 -9.85
CA ALA A 278 17.08 16.77 -9.73
C ALA A 278 16.35 15.90 -10.77
N VAL A 279 15.08 16.17 -11.08
CA VAL A 279 14.37 15.43 -12.14
C VAL A 279 14.94 15.78 -13.53
N LYS A 280 15.32 17.04 -13.76
CA LYS A 280 15.93 17.49 -15.01
C LYS A 280 17.33 16.90 -15.27
N SER A 281 18.04 16.46 -14.23
CA SER A 281 19.38 15.85 -14.43
C SER A 281 19.32 14.44 -15.03
N TYR A 282 18.14 13.84 -15.15
CA TYR A 282 17.96 12.56 -15.83
C TYR A 282 17.61 12.86 -17.29
N ASP A 283 18.37 12.35 -18.25
CA ASP A 283 18.03 12.49 -19.68
C ASP A 283 17.02 11.42 -20.14
N SER A 284 17.05 10.26 -19.50
CA SER A 284 16.16 9.11 -19.75
C SER A 284 15.54 8.59 -18.45
N TRP A 285 14.60 7.66 -18.57
CA TRP A 285 14.15 6.86 -17.44
C TRP A 285 15.30 6.04 -16.86
N ASP A 286 15.36 5.95 -15.53
CA ASP A 286 16.19 4.99 -14.81
C ASP A 286 15.48 3.62 -14.78
N ARG A 287 16.01 2.66 -14.02
CA ARG A 287 15.39 1.34 -13.93
C ARG A 287 14.14 1.42 -13.04
N GLY A 288 12.98 1.38 -13.66
CA GLY A 288 11.68 1.32 -12.97
C GLY A 288 11.38 -0.03 -12.31
N TRP A 289 10.15 -0.12 -11.82
CA TRP A 289 9.59 -1.30 -11.18
C TRP A 289 8.36 -1.81 -11.92
N ASN A 290 8.28 -3.12 -12.08
CA ASN A 290 7.10 -3.85 -12.51
C ASN A 290 6.73 -4.88 -11.44
N TYR A 291 5.46 -5.23 -11.40
CA TYR A 291 4.97 -6.37 -10.64
C TYR A 291 5.84 -7.62 -10.87
N VAL A 292 6.18 -8.31 -9.79
CA VAL A 292 6.75 -9.67 -9.83
C VAL A 292 5.75 -10.64 -9.22
N GLY A 293 5.56 -11.82 -9.80
CA GLY A 293 4.69 -12.82 -9.18
C GLY A 293 5.40 -13.45 -8.00
N MET A 294 4.75 -13.43 -6.83
CA MET A 294 5.27 -13.87 -5.53
C MET A 294 6.45 -13.05 -4.99
N GLY A 295 6.51 -12.87 -3.67
CA GLY A 295 7.67 -12.29 -2.99
C GLY A 295 8.00 -10.88 -3.48
N GLN A 296 7.11 -9.93 -3.20
CA GLN A 296 7.32 -8.53 -3.57
C GLN A 296 8.00 -7.79 -2.42
N PHE A 297 9.28 -7.48 -2.63
CA PHE A 297 10.11 -6.74 -1.70
C PHE A 297 10.74 -5.53 -2.40
N GLY A 298 11.11 -4.53 -1.61
CA GLY A 298 11.74 -3.32 -2.08
C GLY A 298 10.74 -2.26 -2.54
N SER A 299 11.26 -1.07 -2.83
CA SER A 299 10.45 0.05 -3.30
C SER A 299 9.79 -0.26 -4.64
N ALA A 300 8.49 0.06 -4.75
CA ALA A 300 7.73 0.01 -6.00
C ALA A 300 7.91 1.29 -6.86
N LEU A 301 8.88 2.13 -6.52
CA LEU A 301 9.27 3.35 -7.22
C LEU A 301 10.79 3.35 -7.41
N SER A 302 11.25 3.70 -8.61
CA SER A 302 12.66 4.05 -8.84
C SER A 302 13.05 5.37 -8.15
N ARG A 303 14.31 5.76 -8.24
CA ARG A 303 14.75 7.04 -7.66
C ARG A 303 14.13 8.21 -8.41
N LEU A 304 14.07 8.15 -9.74
CA LEU A 304 13.41 9.19 -10.54
C LEU A 304 11.91 9.25 -10.26
N ASP A 305 11.26 8.09 -10.11
CA ASP A 305 9.83 8.02 -9.78
C ASP A 305 9.51 8.72 -8.47
N GLN A 306 10.29 8.44 -7.41
CA GLN A 306 10.14 9.10 -6.11
C GLN A 306 10.22 10.63 -6.24
N LEU A 307 11.18 11.14 -7.01
CA LEU A 307 11.35 12.58 -7.22
C LEU A 307 10.18 13.20 -8.01
N ILE A 308 9.62 12.48 -8.99
CA ILE A 308 8.44 12.91 -9.74
C ILE A 308 7.21 12.94 -8.84
N VAL A 309 6.99 11.89 -8.04
CA VAL A 309 5.89 11.86 -7.05
C VAL A 309 6.05 13.00 -6.05
N ALA A 310 7.27 13.25 -5.56
CA ALA A 310 7.56 14.38 -4.68
C ALA A 310 7.18 15.73 -5.31
N LEU A 311 7.53 15.96 -6.58
CA LEU A 311 7.08 17.16 -7.30
C LEU A 311 5.55 17.29 -7.29
N GLY A 312 4.82 16.20 -7.51
CA GLY A 312 3.37 16.18 -7.40
C GLY A 312 2.85 16.49 -6.00
N ARG A 313 3.48 15.95 -4.95
CA ARG A 313 3.14 16.20 -3.55
C ARG A 313 3.25 17.68 -3.16
N THR A 314 4.11 18.46 -3.84
CA THR A 314 4.17 19.93 -3.65
C THR A 314 2.91 20.67 -4.11
N ARG A 315 2.12 20.05 -5.00
CA ARG A 315 0.94 20.65 -5.66
C ARG A 315 1.25 21.98 -6.36
N ASP A 316 2.50 22.22 -6.72
CA ASP A 316 2.96 23.45 -7.33
C ASP A 316 3.02 23.33 -8.85
N ARG A 317 2.25 24.17 -9.55
CA ARG A 317 2.16 24.15 -11.02
C ARG A 317 3.48 24.42 -11.72
N ARG A 318 4.48 25.01 -11.06
CA ARG A 318 5.82 25.19 -11.62
C ARG A 318 6.54 23.86 -11.89
N ALA A 319 6.14 22.77 -11.24
CA ALA A 319 6.64 21.42 -11.52
C ALA A 319 6.10 20.83 -12.83
N LEU A 320 4.97 21.33 -13.33
CA LEU A 320 4.25 20.71 -14.44
C LEU A 320 5.11 20.52 -15.70
N PRO A 321 5.90 21.51 -16.18
CA PRO A 321 6.67 21.35 -17.41
C PRO A 321 7.64 20.17 -17.37
N VAL A 322 8.37 19.97 -16.27
CA VAL A 322 9.33 18.87 -16.15
C VAL A 322 8.63 17.51 -16.05
N ILE A 323 7.46 17.43 -15.41
CA ILE A 323 6.70 16.18 -15.34
C ILE A 323 6.14 15.81 -16.73
N VAL A 324 5.63 16.80 -17.48
CA VAL A 324 5.14 16.59 -18.85
C VAL A 324 6.27 16.22 -19.82
N GLU A 325 7.48 16.76 -19.63
CA GLU A 325 8.66 16.31 -20.36
C GLU A 325 8.93 14.80 -20.13
N LYS A 326 8.81 14.32 -18.89
CA LYS A 326 8.95 12.89 -18.56
C LYS A 326 7.80 12.02 -19.09
N LEU A 327 6.56 12.51 -19.00
CA LEU A 327 5.38 11.86 -19.59
C LEU A 327 5.59 11.52 -21.07
N ARG A 328 6.14 12.45 -21.85
CA ARG A 328 6.37 12.29 -23.30
C ARG A 328 7.45 11.26 -23.65
N LEU A 329 8.26 10.82 -22.68
CA LEU A 329 9.25 9.76 -22.87
C LEU A 329 8.67 8.37 -22.62
N LEU A 330 7.46 8.26 -22.06
CA LEU A 330 6.83 6.98 -21.78
C LEU A 330 6.37 6.30 -23.08
N THR A 331 6.56 4.98 -23.10
CA THR A 331 6.05 4.08 -24.13
C THR A 331 5.27 2.94 -23.48
N PRO A 332 4.47 2.17 -24.24
CA PRO A 332 3.79 0.97 -23.72
C PRO A 332 4.69 -0.03 -23.01
N GLU A 333 5.98 -0.04 -23.33
CA GLU A 333 7.00 -0.92 -22.76
C GLU A 333 7.64 -0.37 -21.49
N SER A 334 7.51 0.93 -21.20
CA SER A 334 8.08 1.55 -20.00
C SER A 334 7.51 0.92 -18.72
N GLU A 335 8.29 0.85 -17.66
CA GLU A 335 7.88 0.17 -16.43
C GLU A 335 6.62 0.77 -15.79
N PHE A 336 5.88 -0.06 -15.05
CA PHE A 336 4.65 0.35 -14.35
C PHE A 336 4.89 1.55 -13.44
N SER A 337 6.00 1.56 -12.69
CA SER A 337 6.29 2.62 -11.73
C SER A 337 6.43 4.00 -12.39
N HIS A 338 6.99 4.08 -13.60
CA HIS A 338 7.14 5.35 -14.32
C HIS A 338 5.80 5.93 -14.74
N HIS A 339 4.91 5.09 -15.27
CA HIS A 339 3.53 5.48 -15.58
C HIS A 339 2.80 5.94 -14.33
N ARG A 340 2.89 5.17 -13.24
CA ARG A 340 2.28 5.48 -11.95
C ARG A 340 2.80 6.81 -11.40
N ALA A 341 4.11 7.01 -11.36
CA ALA A 341 4.73 8.21 -10.79
C ALA A 341 4.26 9.49 -11.50
N VAL A 342 4.27 9.47 -12.83
CA VAL A 342 3.79 10.60 -13.65
C VAL A 342 2.30 10.82 -13.47
N ALA A 343 1.49 9.75 -13.51
CA ALA A 343 0.04 9.85 -13.33
C ALA A 343 -0.31 10.47 -11.97
N LEU A 344 0.29 9.96 -10.89
CA LEU A 344 0.09 10.50 -9.54
C LEU A 344 0.53 11.94 -9.42
N ALA A 345 1.70 12.29 -9.98
CA ALA A 345 2.21 13.63 -9.86
C ALA A 345 1.33 14.66 -10.57
N LEU A 346 0.87 14.33 -11.78
CA LEU A 346 -0.05 15.16 -12.55
C LEU A 346 -1.43 15.26 -11.89
N GLU A 347 -1.96 14.14 -11.39
CA GLU A 347 -3.23 14.11 -10.65
C GLU A 347 -3.20 14.99 -9.39
N MET A 348 -2.12 14.92 -8.60
CA MET A 348 -1.97 15.74 -7.40
C MET A 348 -1.89 17.24 -7.71
N ILE A 349 -1.32 17.62 -8.86
CA ILE A 349 -1.27 19.01 -9.32
C ILE A 349 -2.63 19.44 -9.90
N GLY A 350 -3.31 18.57 -10.64
CA GLY A 350 -4.64 18.78 -11.21
C GLY A 350 -4.71 19.96 -12.19
N ASP A 351 -3.66 20.22 -12.95
CA ASP A 351 -3.64 21.33 -13.93
C ASP A 351 -4.16 20.89 -15.31
N PRO A 352 -5.12 21.61 -15.92
CA PRO A 352 -5.65 21.29 -17.24
C PRO A 352 -4.65 21.17 -18.39
N GLN A 353 -3.48 21.80 -18.28
CA GLN A 353 -2.43 21.67 -19.29
C GLN A 353 -1.85 20.24 -19.37
N ALA A 354 -2.05 19.40 -18.34
CA ALA A 354 -1.64 18.00 -18.37
C ALA A 354 -2.59 17.10 -19.18
N ALA A 355 -3.83 17.52 -19.40
CA ALA A 355 -4.87 16.65 -19.96
C ALA A 355 -4.58 16.21 -21.39
N GLN A 356 -4.21 17.13 -22.28
CA GLN A 356 -3.90 16.78 -23.66
C GLN A 356 -2.70 15.81 -23.75
N PRO A 357 -1.53 16.07 -23.12
CA PRO A 357 -0.42 15.11 -23.10
C PRO A 357 -0.78 13.73 -22.54
N LEU A 358 -1.61 13.67 -21.50
CA LEU A 358 -2.10 12.40 -20.93
C LEU A 358 -2.97 11.64 -21.93
N ALA A 359 -3.90 12.33 -22.60
CA ALA A 359 -4.74 11.74 -23.64
C ALA A 359 -3.92 11.23 -24.83
N GLU A 360 -2.89 11.97 -25.26
CA GLU A 360 -1.98 11.56 -26.33
C GLU A 360 -1.25 10.26 -25.99
N LEU A 361 -0.72 10.12 -24.76
CA LEU A 361 -0.11 8.88 -24.31
C LEU A 361 -1.14 7.75 -24.26
N LEU A 362 -2.29 7.97 -23.61
CA LEU A 362 -3.30 6.94 -23.38
C LEU A 362 -3.92 6.41 -24.67
N THR A 363 -4.02 7.25 -25.71
CA THR A 363 -4.53 6.85 -27.03
C THR A 363 -3.48 6.25 -27.96
N SER A 364 -2.21 6.19 -27.52
CA SER A 364 -1.16 5.53 -28.30
C SER A 364 -1.38 4.01 -28.35
N PRO A 365 -0.94 3.33 -29.44
CA PRO A 365 -1.13 1.88 -29.58
C PRO A 365 -0.51 1.11 -28.41
N GLY A 366 -1.31 0.27 -27.74
CA GLY A 366 -0.84 -0.55 -26.62
C GLY A 366 -0.92 0.11 -25.24
N MET A 367 -1.68 1.19 -25.09
CA MET A 367 -1.91 1.83 -23.79
C MET A 367 -3.32 1.62 -23.22
N THR A 368 -4.27 1.17 -24.05
CA THR A 368 -5.69 1.02 -23.67
C THR A 368 -6.29 -0.30 -24.16
N GLY A 369 -7.47 -0.62 -23.64
CA GLY A 369 -8.27 -1.77 -24.04
C GLY A 369 -8.05 -3.00 -23.17
N TYR A 370 -7.65 -2.82 -21.91
CA TYR A 370 -7.37 -3.91 -20.97
C TYR A 370 -8.55 -4.25 -20.06
N VAL A 371 -9.73 -3.71 -20.34
CA VAL A 371 -10.98 -4.05 -19.65
C VAL A 371 -11.43 -5.47 -20.01
N HIS A 372 -11.76 -6.28 -18.99
CA HIS A 372 -12.27 -7.64 -19.15
C HIS A 372 -13.80 -7.64 -19.22
N ARG A 373 -14.39 -7.42 -20.41
CA ARG A 373 -15.86 -7.38 -20.59
C ARG A 373 -16.50 -8.76 -20.62
N THR A 374 -15.75 -9.77 -21.05
CA THR A 374 -16.23 -11.14 -21.21
C THR A 374 -15.22 -12.13 -20.65
N VAL A 375 -15.67 -13.35 -20.40
CA VAL A 375 -14.78 -14.45 -20.02
C VAL A 375 -13.77 -14.79 -21.13
N GLN A 376 -14.13 -14.56 -22.40
CA GLN A 376 -13.22 -14.70 -23.54
C GLN A 376 -12.11 -13.65 -23.50
N ASP A 377 -12.41 -12.41 -23.11
CA ASP A 377 -11.40 -11.38 -22.89
C ASP A 377 -10.46 -11.79 -21.76
N ALA A 378 -11.00 -12.14 -20.59
CA ALA A 378 -10.21 -12.58 -19.44
C ALA A 378 -9.28 -13.76 -19.79
N MET A 379 -9.78 -14.74 -20.54
CA MET A 379 -8.97 -15.85 -21.04
C MET A 379 -7.88 -15.41 -22.02
N ARG A 380 -8.19 -14.50 -22.96
CA ARG A 380 -7.21 -13.99 -23.93
C ARG A 380 -6.08 -13.25 -23.22
N PHE A 381 -6.40 -12.39 -22.25
CA PHE A 381 -5.42 -11.65 -21.48
C PHE A 381 -4.53 -12.57 -20.63
N ASP A 382 -5.11 -13.57 -19.95
CA ASP A 382 -4.35 -14.58 -19.20
C ASP A 382 -3.41 -15.40 -20.11
N GLN A 383 -3.89 -15.84 -21.27
CA GLN A 383 -3.09 -16.61 -22.23
C GLN A 383 -1.95 -15.79 -22.87
N SER A 384 -2.17 -14.49 -23.07
CA SER A 384 -1.16 -13.58 -23.59
C SER A 384 -0.12 -13.16 -22.53
N SER A 385 -0.37 -13.45 -21.25
CA SER A 385 0.50 -13.08 -20.14
C SER A 385 1.51 -14.21 -19.85
N PRO A 386 2.81 -14.00 -20.09
CA PRO A 386 3.82 -15.01 -19.72
C PRO A 386 3.94 -15.13 -18.19
N GLY A 387 4.28 -16.32 -17.68
CA GLY A 387 4.60 -16.53 -16.25
C GLY A 387 3.69 -17.50 -15.47
N GLY A 388 2.69 -18.12 -16.11
CA GLY A 388 1.85 -19.16 -15.47
C GLY A 388 1.15 -18.69 -14.18
N VAL A 389 1.62 -19.19 -13.03
CA VAL A 389 1.08 -18.87 -11.69
C VAL A 389 1.61 -17.56 -11.08
N ASN A 390 2.53 -16.91 -11.78
CA ASN A 390 3.22 -15.68 -11.40
C ASN A 390 3.08 -14.60 -12.49
N GLN A 391 2.01 -14.66 -13.30
CA GLN A 391 1.79 -13.72 -14.40
C GLN A 391 1.63 -12.28 -13.89
N VAL A 392 2.16 -11.33 -14.66
CA VAL A 392 2.20 -9.92 -14.25
C VAL A 392 1.67 -8.95 -15.30
N LYS A 393 1.62 -9.37 -16.57
CA LYS A 393 1.33 -8.48 -17.70
C LYS A 393 -0.09 -7.92 -17.65
N ALA A 394 -1.11 -8.79 -17.59
CA ALA A 394 -2.51 -8.34 -17.55
C ALA A 394 -2.78 -7.34 -16.40
N ARG A 395 -2.36 -7.66 -15.18
CA ARG A 395 -2.52 -6.75 -14.03
C ARG A 395 -1.77 -5.43 -14.20
N ARG A 396 -0.54 -5.46 -14.73
CA ARG A 396 0.27 -4.27 -14.98
C ARG A 396 -0.41 -3.37 -16.01
N ASP A 397 -0.84 -3.93 -17.13
CA ASP A 397 -1.44 -3.18 -18.23
C ASP A 397 -2.76 -2.51 -17.81
N SER A 398 -3.67 -3.24 -17.15
CA SER A 398 -4.92 -2.67 -16.64
C SER A 398 -4.68 -1.54 -15.63
N LEU A 399 -3.68 -1.67 -14.75
CA LEU A 399 -3.38 -0.64 -13.77
C LEU A 399 -2.69 0.59 -14.37
N VAL A 400 -1.88 0.43 -15.42
CA VAL A 400 -1.35 1.57 -16.19
C VAL A 400 -2.49 2.36 -16.82
N GLU A 401 -3.41 1.67 -17.51
CA GLU A 401 -4.58 2.29 -18.15
C GLU A 401 -5.44 3.04 -17.10
N LEU A 402 -5.78 2.40 -15.99
CA LEU A 402 -6.56 3.01 -14.91
C LEU A 402 -5.86 4.21 -14.26
N SER A 403 -4.54 4.14 -14.04
CA SER A 403 -3.78 5.22 -13.41
C SER A 403 -3.75 6.47 -14.30
N LEU A 404 -3.47 6.28 -15.59
CA LEU A 404 -3.44 7.38 -16.55
C LEU A 404 -4.84 7.95 -16.83
N ALA A 405 -5.86 7.10 -16.95
CA ALA A 405 -7.25 7.54 -17.14
C ALA A 405 -7.73 8.39 -15.96
N ARG A 406 -7.42 7.99 -14.72
CA ARG A 406 -7.74 8.78 -13.52
C ARG A 406 -7.03 10.12 -13.51
N ALA A 407 -5.72 10.15 -13.81
CA ALA A 407 -4.97 11.39 -13.91
C ALA A 407 -5.54 12.31 -15.00
N LEU A 408 -5.88 11.76 -16.17
CA LEU A 408 -6.50 12.50 -17.27
C LEU A 408 -7.83 13.11 -16.84
N PHE A 409 -8.71 12.32 -16.23
CA PHE A 409 -10.00 12.77 -15.74
C PHE A 409 -9.86 13.94 -14.74
N ARG A 410 -8.96 13.80 -13.77
CA ARG A 410 -8.69 14.83 -12.75
C ARG A 410 -8.03 16.09 -13.32
N CYS A 411 -7.31 15.97 -14.43
CA CYS A 411 -6.77 17.12 -15.16
C CYS A 411 -7.77 17.73 -16.15
N GLY A 412 -9.04 17.33 -16.19
CA GLY A 412 -10.06 17.95 -17.04
C GLY A 412 -10.41 17.18 -18.32
N ASP A 413 -9.98 15.92 -18.40
CA ASP A 413 -10.48 14.91 -19.33
C ASP A 413 -10.52 15.30 -20.81
N TYR A 414 -9.36 15.59 -21.38
CA TYR A 414 -9.27 15.97 -22.78
C TYR A 414 -9.86 14.87 -23.69
N GLY A 415 -10.95 15.20 -24.37
CA GLY A 415 -11.67 14.28 -25.27
C GLY A 415 -12.62 13.30 -24.58
N GLY A 416 -12.85 13.39 -23.26
CA GLY A 416 -13.76 12.49 -22.52
C GLY A 416 -13.24 11.05 -22.40
N ILE A 417 -11.93 10.83 -22.60
CA ILE A 417 -11.33 9.49 -22.68
C ILE A 417 -11.20 8.87 -21.29
N GLY A 418 -10.83 9.68 -20.30
CA GLY A 418 -10.70 9.25 -18.91
C GLY A 418 -12.04 8.76 -18.36
N GLU A 419 -13.12 9.54 -18.53
CA GLU A 419 -14.48 9.15 -18.14
C GLU A 419 -14.97 7.88 -18.86
N GLN A 420 -14.58 7.68 -20.12
CA GLN A 420 -14.98 6.48 -20.87
C GLN A 420 -14.32 5.19 -20.34
N ILE A 421 -13.11 5.29 -19.78
CA ILE A 421 -12.33 4.15 -19.28
C ILE A 421 -12.73 3.78 -17.85
N LEU A 422 -12.99 4.78 -17.00
CA LEU A 422 -13.39 4.62 -15.59
C LEU A 422 -14.84 4.14 -15.46
#